data_AF-A0A7S0J500-F1
#
_entry.id   AF-A0A7S0J500-F1
#
_cell.length_a   1.000
_cell.length_b   1.000
_cell.length_c   1.000
_cell.angle_alpha   90.00
_cell.angle_beta   90.00
_cell.angle_gamma   90.00
#
_symmetry.space_group_name_H-M   'P 1'
#
loop_
_entity.id
_entity.type
_entity.pdbx_description
1 polymer ?
#
loop_
_entity_poly.entity_id
_entity_poly.type
_entity_poly.pdbx_seq_one_letter_code
_entity_poly.pdbx_strand_id
1 'polypeptide(L)'
;GKLLPYPPVWVCGDGEAIDQIVPEVLERQFKLPRDTPADFVCSCPPYFDLETYDAGPNDLSMLPTYGEFLTKYRRIIAATTSLLRPQSMAAFVVGNIRDKNGMVLSLHHDTVSAFADACCAMYNDAVLLTALGTAPARASKTMSAASKLVSTHQNVSIFVKGSTFTKEDALRLGIRANADDLSQSQSQ
;
A
#
# COMPACT_ATOMS: atom_id res chain seq x y z
N GLY A 1 20.83 2.33 -21.97
CA GLY A 1 20.85 1.92 -20.56
C GLY A 1 20.99 0.42 -20.50
N LYS A 2 21.86 -0.12 -19.63
CA LYS A 2 21.86 -1.56 -19.38
C LYS A 2 20.50 -1.90 -18.75
N LEU A 3 19.74 -2.77 -19.40
CA LEU A 3 18.54 -3.36 -18.80
C LEU A 3 18.93 -3.95 -17.44
N LEU A 4 18.06 -3.79 -16.44
CA LEU A 4 18.22 -4.51 -15.18
C LEU A 4 18.34 -6.01 -15.51
N PRO A 5 19.20 -6.76 -14.79
CA PRO A 5 19.45 -8.18 -15.09
C PRO A 5 18.20 -9.07 -14.95
N TYR A 6 17.11 -8.53 -14.39
CA TYR A 6 15.86 -9.24 -14.16
C TYR A 6 14.69 -8.48 -14.80
N PRO A 7 13.91 -9.11 -15.72
CA PRO A 7 12.67 -8.53 -16.20
C PRO A 7 11.60 -8.53 -15.08
N PRO A 8 10.55 -7.70 -15.20
CA PRO A 8 9.42 -7.77 -14.27
C PRO A 8 8.75 -9.15 -14.35
N VAL A 9 8.19 -9.60 -13.22
CA VAL A 9 7.43 -10.86 -13.12
C VAL A 9 6.06 -10.61 -12.56
N TRP A 10 5.08 -11.26 -13.18
CA TRP A 10 3.71 -11.28 -12.73
C TRP A 10 3.45 -12.64 -12.10
N VAL A 11 3.04 -12.62 -10.84
CA VAL A 11 2.76 -13.84 -10.08
C VAL A 11 1.30 -13.83 -9.69
N CYS A 12 0.59 -14.89 -10.06
CA CYS A 12 -0.80 -15.09 -9.67
C CYS A 12 -0.85 -15.92 -8.38
N GLY A 13 -1.63 -15.48 -7.41
CA GLY A 13 -1.81 -16.17 -6.14
C GLY A 13 -2.59 -15.36 -5.11
N ASP A 14 -2.82 -15.95 -3.94
CA ASP A 14 -3.42 -15.27 -2.80
C ASP A 14 -2.37 -14.38 -2.11
N GLY A 15 -2.72 -13.12 -1.86
CA GLY A 15 -1.87 -12.19 -1.12
C GLY A 15 -1.53 -12.66 0.30
N GLU A 16 -2.36 -13.51 0.92
CA GLU A 16 -2.06 -14.09 2.24
C GLU A 16 -0.83 -15.02 2.19
N ALA A 17 -0.50 -15.56 1.02
CA ALA A 17 0.62 -16.47 0.80
C ALA A 17 1.80 -15.79 0.09
N ILE A 18 1.83 -14.44 0.02
CA ILE A 18 2.87 -13.70 -0.71
C ILE A 18 4.29 -14.02 -0.21
N ASP A 19 4.44 -14.26 1.09
CA ASP A 19 5.68 -14.62 1.77
C ASP A 19 6.19 -16.04 1.43
N GLN A 20 5.36 -16.86 0.79
CA GLN A 20 5.74 -18.17 0.28
C GLN A 20 5.95 -18.12 -1.24
N ILE A 21 5.01 -17.47 -1.93
CA ILE A 21 4.92 -17.40 -3.38
C ILE A 21 6.09 -16.60 -3.97
N VAL A 22 6.39 -15.43 -3.42
CA VAL A 22 7.47 -14.58 -3.95
C VAL A 22 8.83 -15.27 -3.81
N PRO A 23 9.22 -15.79 -2.63
CA PRO A 23 10.47 -16.57 -2.50
C PRO A 23 10.59 -17.75 -3.46
N GLU A 24 9.49 -18.49 -3.69
CA GLU A 24 9.48 -19.61 -4.62
C GLU A 24 9.77 -19.15 -6.06
N VAL A 25 9.15 -18.05 -6.49
CA VAL A 25 9.38 -17.47 -7.82
C VAL A 25 10.82 -16.99 -7.97
N LEU A 26 11.35 -16.28 -6.96
CA LEU A 26 12.72 -15.78 -6.96
C LEU A 26 13.75 -16.91 -7.08
N GLU A 27 13.57 -17.99 -6.32
CA GLU A 27 14.44 -19.16 -6.38
C GLU A 27 14.33 -19.90 -7.72
N ARG A 28 13.11 -20.21 -8.16
CA ARG A 28 12.90 -21.04 -9.35
C ARG A 28 13.31 -20.34 -10.64
N GLN A 29 12.88 -19.09 -10.82
CA GLN A 29 13.06 -18.34 -12.06
C GLN A 29 14.40 -17.59 -12.12
N PHE A 30 14.87 -17.06 -10.99
CA PHE A 30 16.06 -16.19 -10.96
C PHE A 30 17.26 -16.77 -10.23
N LYS A 31 17.12 -17.95 -9.62
CA LYS A 31 18.18 -18.57 -8.80
C LYS A 31 18.63 -17.66 -7.64
N LEU A 32 17.73 -16.81 -7.16
CA LEU A 32 17.97 -15.96 -6.01
C LEU A 32 17.65 -16.71 -4.71
N PRO A 33 18.35 -16.42 -3.59
CA PRO A 33 18.00 -16.97 -2.29
C PRO A 33 16.55 -16.67 -1.91
N ARG A 34 15.87 -17.61 -1.25
CA ARG A 34 14.48 -17.45 -0.82
C ARG A 34 14.26 -16.31 0.18
N ASP A 35 15.31 -15.94 0.92
CA ASP A 35 15.33 -14.83 1.87
C ASP A 35 15.70 -13.49 1.22
N THR A 36 15.76 -13.41 -0.12
CA THR A 36 16.01 -12.15 -0.83
C THR A 36 14.94 -11.12 -0.47
N PRO A 37 15.30 -10.01 0.21
CA PRO A 37 14.31 -9.08 0.72
C PRO A 37 13.96 -8.03 -0.34
N ALA A 38 12.71 -7.55 -0.31
CA ALA A 38 12.25 -6.42 -1.09
C ALA A 38 12.78 -5.10 -0.51
N ASP A 39 13.25 -4.21 -1.38
CA ASP A 39 13.67 -2.86 -1.01
C ASP A 39 12.51 -1.85 -0.94
N PHE A 40 11.39 -2.19 -1.58
CA PHE A 40 10.18 -1.37 -1.57
C PHE A 40 8.95 -2.24 -1.85
N VAL A 41 7.83 -1.88 -1.22
CA VAL A 41 6.51 -2.44 -1.53
C VAL A 41 5.57 -1.28 -1.85
N CYS A 42 4.74 -1.42 -2.88
CA CYS A 42 3.59 -0.54 -3.08
C CYS A 42 2.31 -1.35 -3.27
N SER A 43 1.20 -0.82 -2.75
CA SER A 43 -0.11 -1.43 -2.93
C SER A 43 -1.24 -0.40 -2.91
N CYS A 44 -2.31 -0.71 -3.62
CA CYS A 44 -3.63 -0.11 -3.45
C CYS A 44 -4.57 -1.30 -3.17
N PRO A 45 -4.80 -1.64 -1.90
CA PRO A 45 -5.47 -2.88 -1.55
C PRO A 45 -6.93 -2.88 -2.04
N PRO A 46 -7.49 -4.06 -2.36
CA PRO A 46 -8.88 -4.15 -2.78
C PRO A 46 -9.79 -3.66 -1.65
N TYR A 47 -10.73 -2.79 -2.00
CA TYR A 47 -11.69 -2.23 -1.06
C TYR A 47 -12.78 -3.26 -0.76
N PHE A 48 -13.02 -3.51 0.53
CA PHE A 48 -14.16 -4.30 0.98
C PHE A 48 -15.47 -3.75 0.37
N ASP A 49 -16.27 -4.63 -0.25
CA ASP A 49 -17.65 -4.34 -0.68
C ASP A 49 -17.79 -3.19 -1.70
N LEU A 50 -16.71 -2.89 -2.46
CA LEU A 50 -16.72 -1.81 -3.47
C LEU A 50 -16.58 -2.33 -4.92
N GLU A 51 -15.73 -3.34 -5.13
CA GLU A 51 -15.42 -3.90 -6.45
C GLU A 51 -15.45 -5.43 -6.37
N THR A 52 -16.36 -6.08 -7.09
CA THR A 52 -16.35 -7.54 -7.24
C THR A 52 -15.22 -7.95 -8.15
N TYR A 53 -14.22 -8.64 -7.61
CA TYR A 53 -13.24 -9.38 -8.37
C TYR A 53 -13.74 -10.83 -8.48
N ASP A 54 -13.92 -11.36 -9.69
CA ASP A 54 -14.36 -12.76 -9.87
C ASP A 54 -13.18 -13.73 -9.65
N ALA A 55 -12.63 -13.72 -8.43
CA ALA A 55 -11.38 -14.39 -8.05
C ALA A 55 -11.59 -15.60 -7.10
N GLY A 56 -12.84 -16.04 -6.91
CA GLY A 56 -13.18 -17.23 -6.13
C GLY A 56 -13.29 -17.01 -4.61
N PRO A 57 -13.34 -18.09 -3.80
CA PRO A 57 -13.71 -18.03 -2.38
C PRO A 57 -12.70 -17.33 -1.47
N ASN A 58 -11.51 -17.03 -1.97
CA ASN A 58 -10.44 -16.35 -1.24
C ASN A 58 -10.41 -14.84 -1.48
N ASP A 59 -11.31 -14.32 -2.31
CA ASP A 59 -11.37 -12.90 -2.61
C ASP A 59 -11.72 -12.07 -1.37
N LEU A 60 -10.82 -11.16 -1.01
CA LEU A 60 -10.98 -10.16 0.05
C LEU A 60 -12.24 -9.32 -0.10
N SER A 61 -12.65 -9.03 -1.33
CA SER A 61 -13.80 -8.18 -1.62
C SER A 61 -15.14 -8.86 -1.31
N MET A 62 -15.16 -10.20 -1.21
CA MET A 62 -16.35 -11.03 -1.03
C MET A 62 -16.53 -11.58 0.39
N LEU A 63 -15.72 -11.12 1.36
CA LEU A 63 -15.82 -11.60 2.73
C LEU A 63 -17.16 -11.17 3.39
N PRO A 64 -17.81 -12.03 4.19
CA PRO A 64 -19.13 -11.73 4.76
C PRO A 64 -19.17 -10.50 5.69
N THR A 65 -18.05 -10.21 6.37
CA THR A 65 -17.97 -9.13 7.35
C THR A 65 -16.70 -8.29 7.22
N TYR A 66 -16.79 -7.03 7.63
CA TYR A 66 -15.62 -6.15 7.71
C TYR A 66 -14.56 -6.66 8.69
N GLY A 67 -14.95 -7.37 9.75
CA GLY A 67 -14.01 -7.98 10.71
C GLY A 67 -13.18 -9.10 10.09
N GLU A 68 -13.80 -9.95 9.27
CA GLU A 68 -13.07 -10.98 8.51
C GLU A 68 -12.15 -10.36 7.46
N PHE A 69 -12.63 -9.33 6.76
CA PHE A 69 -11.80 -8.52 5.87
C PHE A 69 -10.57 -7.98 6.60
N LEU A 70 -10.76 -7.32 7.74
CA LEU A 70 -9.66 -6.72 8.48
C LEU A 70 -8.67 -7.78 8.98
N THR A 71 -9.16 -8.96 9.37
CA THR A 71 -8.32 -10.09 9.78
C THR A 71 -7.44 -10.57 8.63
N LYS A 72 -8.02 -10.81 7.45
CA LYS A 72 -7.28 -11.22 6.26
C LYS A 72 -6.32 -10.12 5.79
N TYR A 73 -6.78 -8.86 5.78
CA TYR A 73 -5.99 -7.69 5.40
C TYR A 73 -4.75 -7.51 6.29
N ARG A 74 -4.90 -7.67 7.61
CA ARG A 74 -3.76 -7.66 8.56
C ARG A 74 -2.74 -8.76 8.27
N ARG A 75 -3.21 -9.99 7.96
CA ARG A 75 -2.31 -11.10 7.60
C ARG A 75 -1.53 -10.81 6.33
N ILE A 76 -2.18 -10.25 5.32
CA ILE A 76 -1.53 -9.85 4.06
C ILE A 76 -0.49 -8.77 4.31
N ILE A 77 -0.80 -7.75 5.10
CA ILE A 77 0.19 -6.72 5.48
C ILE A 77 1.37 -7.38 6.20
N ALA A 78 1.14 -8.23 7.19
CA ALA A 78 2.20 -8.91 7.93
C ALA A 78 3.07 -9.80 7.03
N ALA A 79 2.48 -10.60 6.15
CA ALA A 79 3.19 -11.43 5.18
C ALA A 79 4.01 -10.55 4.22
N THR A 80 3.42 -9.47 3.72
CA THR A 80 4.08 -8.52 2.82
C THR A 80 5.26 -7.80 3.49
N THR A 81 5.08 -7.31 4.73
CA THR A 81 6.16 -6.62 5.45
C THR A 81 7.25 -7.57 5.91
N SER A 82 6.97 -8.87 6.06
CA SER A 82 7.99 -9.89 6.33
C SER A 82 9.06 -9.92 5.23
N LEU A 83 8.65 -9.72 3.97
CA LEU A 83 9.53 -9.67 2.79
C LEU A 83 10.37 -8.38 2.69
N LEU A 84 9.98 -7.30 3.38
CA LEU A 84 10.72 -6.05 3.32
C LEU A 84 12.07 -6.15 4.03
N ARG A 85 13.10 -5.55 3.44
CA ARG A 85 14.38 -5.34 4.11
C ARG A 85 14.20 -4.38 5.30
N PRO A 86 14.91 -4.57 6.43
CA PRO A 86 14.93 -3.59 7.51
C PRO A 86 15.25 -2.17 7.00
N GLN A 87 14.66 -1.15 7.64
CA GLN A 87 14.83 0.26 7.30
C GLN A 87 14.49 0.58 5.84
N SER A 88 13.60 -0.21 5.24
CA SER A 88 13.09 -0.01 3.88
C SER A 88 11.59 0.33 3.91
N MET A 89 11.03 0.74 2.78
CA MET A 89 9.76 1.45 2.76
C MET A 89 8.61 0.63 2.13
N ALA A 90 7.39 0.93 2.56
CA ALA A 90 6.16 0.52 1.91
C ALA A 90 5.28 1.74 1.63
N ALA A 91 4.53 1.73 0.53
CA ALA A 91 3.56 2.78 0.19
C ALA A 91 2.18 2.15 -0.06
N PHE A 92 1.19 2.52 0.76
CA PHE A 92 -0.19 2.05 0.61
C PHE A 92 -1.11 3.21 0.29
N VAL A 93 -1.87 3.09 -0.80
CA VAL A 93 -2.87 4.07 -1.21
C VAL A 93 -4.24 3.57 -0.78
N VAL A 94 -4.87 4.25 0.18
CA VAL A 94 -6.13 3.81 0.80
C VAL A 94 -7.13 4.96 0.92
N GLY A 95 -8.35 4.73 0.46
CA GLY A 95 -9.51 5.56 0.76
C GLY A 95 -10.37 4.94 1.86
N ASN A 96 -10.99 5.77 2.71
CA ASN A 96 -12.01 5.30 3.61
C ASN A 96 -13.23 4.79 2.83
N ILE A 97 -13.84 3.72 3.33
CA ILE A 97 -15.01 3.09 2.72
C ILE A 97 -16.23 3.30 3.60
N ARG A 98 -17.40 2.83 3.16
CA ARG A 98 -18.63 2.85 3.96
C ARG A 98 -19.17 1.44 4.09
N ASP A 99 -19.75 1.14 5.25
CA ASP A 99 -20.48 -0.11 5.46
C ASP A 99 -21.85 -0.09 4.75
N LYS A 100 -22.56 -1.22 4.80
CA LYS A 100 -23.92 -1.37 4.28
C LYS A 100 -24.95 -0.41 4.90
N ASN A 101 -24.68 0.13 6.10
CA ASN A 101 -25.53 1.13 6.76
C ASN A 101 -25.16 2.55 6.32
N GLY A 102 -24.11 2.73 5.52
CA GLY A 102 -23.62 4.01 5.03
C GLY A 102 -22.66 4.73 5.99
N MET A 103 -22.25 4.09 7.09
CA MET A 103 -21.30 4.61 8.07
C MET A 103 -19.88 4.48 7.56
N VAL A 104 -19.02 5.45 7.84
CA VAL A 104 -17.62 5.42 7.40
C VAL A 104 -16.84 4.38 8.19
N LEU A 105 -16.12 3.51 7.49
CA LEU A 105 -15.10 2.62 8.04
C LEU A 105 -13.73 3.23 7.72
N SER A 106 -12.93 3.43 8.77
CA SER A 106 -11.66 4.15 8.68
C SER A 106 -10.52 3.24 8.21
N LEU A 107 -10.61 2.74 6.97
CA LEU A 107 -9.62 1.82 6.40
C LEU A 107 -8.20 2.40 6.45
N HIS A 108 -8.04 3.73 6.35
CA HIS A 108 -6.75 4.38 6.55
C HIS A 108 -6.17 4.10 7.95
N HIS A 109 -6.96 4.33 8.99
CA HIS A 109 -6.55 4.06 10.37
C HIS A 109 -6.25 2.57 10.60
N ASP A 110 -7.07 1.70 10.04
CA ASP A 110 -6.89 0.26 10.15
C ASP A 110 -5.64 -0.23 9.42
N THR A 111 -5.29 0.40 8.29
CA THR A 111 -4.03 0.17 7.57
C THR A 111 -2.84 0.58 8.43
N VAL A 112 -2.85 1.81 8.98
CA VAL A 112 -1.78 2.30 9.86
C VAL A 112 -1.58 1.37 11.07
N SER A 113 -2.68 0.93 11.68
CA SER A 113 -2.64 -0.01 12.81
C SER A 113 -2.06 -1.37 12.42
N ALA A 114 -2.43 -1.90 11.25
CA ALA A 114 -1.91 -3.16 10.74
C ALA A 114 -0.40 -3.11 10.46
N PHE A 115 0.11 -1.98 9.92
CA PHE A 115 1.55 -1.78 9.75
C PHE A 115 2.27 -1.66 11.09
N ALA A 116 1.69 -0.96 12.06
CA ALA A 116 2.28 -0.84 13.40
C ALA A 116 2.43 -2.21 14.08
N ASP A 117 1.39 -3.05 14.02
CA ASP A 117 1.43 -4.44 14.50
C ASP A 117 2.52 -5.27 13.82
N ALA A 118 2.82 -4.96 12.56
CA ALA A 118 3.85 -5.62 11.76
C ALA A 118 5.24 -4.98 11.88
N CYS A 119 5.49 -4.21 12.95
CA CYS A 119 6.74 -3.50 13.25
C CYS A 119 7.16 -2.49 12.16
N CYS A 120 6.20 -1.87 11.50
CA CYS A 120 6.42 -0.79 10.55
C CYS A 120 5.82 0.53 11.06
N ALA A 121 6.62 1.58 11.12
CA ALA A 121 6.18 2.91 11.53
C ALA A 121 5.72 3.75 10.33
N MET A 122 4.64 4.51 10.47
CA MET A 122 4.23 5.50 9.47
C MET A 122 5.26 6.63 9.45
N TYR A 123 5.84 6.88 8.28
CA TYR A 123 6.93 7.84 8.07
C TYR A 123 6.43 9.12 7.38
N ASN A 124 5.64 8.98 6.32
CA ASN A 124 5.00 10.10 5.63
C ASN A 124 3.53 9.77 5.35
N ASP A 125 2.71 10.80 5.22
CA ASP A 125 1.35 10.72 4.71
C ASP A 125 1.14 11.82 3.67
N ALA A 126 0.48 11.48 2.57
CA ALA A 126 0.14 12.42 1.51
C ALA A 126 -1.31 12.21 1.08
N VAL A 127 -1.92 13.26 0.52
CA VAL A 127 -3.30 13.23 0.05
C VAL A 127 -3.30 13.15 -1.47
N LEU A 128 -3.74 12.02 -2.01
CA LEU A 128 -3.99 11.87 -3.44
C LEU A 128 -5.38 12.42 -3.76
N LEU A 129 -5.44 13.52 -4.48
CA LEU A 129 -6.71 14.09 -4.95
C LEU A 129 -7.28 13.25 -6.09
N THR A 130 -8.54 12.84 -5.96
CA THR A 130 -9.24 12.00 -6.93
C THR A 130 -10.51 12.70 -7.44
N ALA A 131 -10.80 12.49 -8.73
CA ALA A 131 -12.07 12.89 -9.36
C ALA A 131 -12.51 14.36 -9.18
N LEU A 132 -11.57 15.31 -9.03
CA LEU A 132 -11.88 16.74 -8.81
C LEU A 132 -12.79 17.34 -9.90
N GLY A 133 -12.60 16.96 -11.16
CA GLY A 133 -13.39 17.50 -12.28
C GLY A 133 -14.88 17.09 -12.26
N THR A 134 -15.20 15.89 -11.76
CA THR A 134 -16.57 15.35 -11.79
C THR A 134 -17.26 15.37 -10.43
N ALA A 135 -16.54 15.62 -9.34
CA ALA A 135 -17.10 15.66 -8.00
C ALA A 135 -18.14 16.78 -7.79
N PRO A 136 -17.92 18.04 -8.24
CA PRO A 136 -18.91 19.11 -8.08
C PRO A 136 -20.25 18.78 -8.78
N ALA A 137 -20.19 18.17 -9.96
CA ALA A 137 -21.39 17.76 -10.71
C ALA A 137 -22.24 16.71 -9.97
N ARG A 138 -21.60 15.88 -9.12
CA ARG A 138 -22.29 14.84 -8.31
C ARG A 138 -22.65 15.31 -6.90
N ALA A 139 -22.10 16.44 -6.44
CA ALA A 139 -22.22 16.88 -5.05
C ALA A 139 -23.68 17.08 -4.63
N SER A 140 -24.44 17.87 -5.40
CA SER A 140 -25.86 18.15 -5.10
C SER A 140 -26.70 16.87 -5.08
N LYS A 141 -26.56 16.01 -6.10
CA LYS A 141 -27.30 14.73 -6.17
C LYS A 141 -26.96 13.81 -4.99
N THR A 142 -25.68 13.69 -4.64
CA THR A 142 -25.22 12.83 -3.53
C THR A 142 -25.73 13.35 -2.19
N MET A 143 -25.71 14.67 -1.99
CA MET A 143 -26.22 15.32 -0.78
C MET A 143 -27.74 15.15 -0.66
N SER A 144 -28.50 15.40 -1.72
CA SER A 144 -29.97 15.28 -1.68
C SER A 144 -30.44 13.83 -1.52
N ALA A 145 -29.72 12.86 -2.10
CA ALA A 145 -30.12 11.45 -2.07
C ALA A 145 -29.79 10.76 -0.73
N ALA A 146 -28.67 11.11 -0.10
CA ALA A 146 -28.15 10.36 1.04
C ALA A 146 -27.49 11.22 2.12
N SER A 147 -27.52 12.55 1.98
CA SER A 147 -26.83 13.50 2.87
C SER A 147 -25.35 13.19 3.06
N LYS A 148 -24.68 12.75 1.98
CA LYS A 148 -23.28 12.33 1.97
C LYS A 148 -22.42 13.31 1.17
N LEU A 149 -21.20 13.53 1.64
CA LEU A 149 -20.16 14.21 0.88
C LEU A 149 -19.59 13.28 -0.20
N VAL A 150 -19.22 13.85 -1.34
CA VAL A 150 -18.47 13.14 -2.38
C VAL A 150 -17.00 13.13 -1.98
N SER A 151 -16.44 11.94 -1.71
CA SER A 151 -14.99 11.83 -1.46
C SER A 151 -14.21 12.16 -2.72
N THR A 152 -13.17 12.97 -2.57
CA THR A 152 -12.25 13.40 -3.63
C THR A 152 -10.80 13.18 -3.24
N HIS A 153 -10.55 12.28 -2.29
CA HIS A 153 -9.19 11.96 -1.89
C HIS A 153 -9.02 10.52 -1.43
N GLN A 154 -7.77 10.09 -1.46
CA GLN A 154 -7.23 8.90 -0.80
C GLN A 154 -5.96 9.31 -0.04
N ASN A 155 -5.62 8.56 0.99
CA ASN A 155 -4.35 8.70 1.69
C ASN A 155 -3.28 7.87 0.98
N VAL A 156 -2.08 8.42 0.86
CA VAL A 156 -0.87 7.74 0.41
C VAL A 156 0.04 7.64 1.63
N SER A 157 -0.09 6.54 2.34
CA SER A 157 0.63 6.30 3.59
C SER A 157 1.95 5.60 3.30
N ILE A 158 3.06 6.21 3.71
CA ILE A 158 4.41 5.65 3.59
C ILE A 158 4.83 5.10 4.95
N PHE A 159 5.25 3.84 4.97
CA PHE A 159 5.71 3.14 6.16
C PHE A 159 7.18 2.75 6.02
N VAL A 160 7.88 2.67 7.15
CA VAL A 160 9.26 2.16 7.24
C VAL A 160 9.27 0.91 8.09
N LYS A 161 9.99 -0.14 7.67
CA LYS A 161 10.22 -1.33 8.50
C LYS A 161 11.22 -1.01 9.62
N GLY A 162 10.73 -0.98 10.85
CA GLY A 162 11.42 -0.44 12.03
C GLY A 162 10.86 0.92 12.47
N SER A 163 11.50 1.53 13.47
CA SER A 163 11.05 2.76 14.12
C SER A 163 11.79 4.03 13.67
N THR A 164 12.83 3.90 12.85
CA THR A 164 13.69 5.01 12.44
C THR A 164 14.02 4.93 10.95
N PHE A 165 14.23 6.09 10.32
CA PHE A 165 14.71 6.19 8.95
C PHE A 165 15.70 7.35 8.82
N THR A 166 16.92 7.04 8.43
CA THR A 166 18.03 8.00 8.38
C THR A 166 18.39 8.41 6.96
N LYS A 167 19.27 9.41 6.83
CA LYS A 167 19.87 9.77 5.54
C LYS A 167 20.67 8.60 4.93
N GLU A 168 21.34 7.80 5.77
CA GLU A 168 22.10 6.64 5.31
C GLU A 168 21.18 5.56 4.74
N ASP A 169 20.02 5.33 5.37
CA ASP A 169 18.99 4.43 4.84
C ASP A 169 18.44 4.92 3.50
N ALA A 170 18.14 6.22 3.41
CA ALA A 170 17.73 6.85 2.15
C ALA A 170 18.80 6.65 1.07
N LEU A 171 20.07 6.84 1.43
CA LEU A 171 21.18 6.64 0.51
C LEU A 171 21.26 5.17 0.06
N ARG A 172 21.13 4.21 0.97
CA ARG A 172 21.13 2.78 0.65
C ARG A 172 20.00 2.40 -0.34
N LEU A 173 18.83 3.02 -0.22
CA LEU A 173 17.68 2.79 -1.10
C LEU A 173 17.75 3.56 -2.44
N GLY A 174 18.84 4.27 -2.72
CA GLY A 174 18.97 5.04 -3.96
C GLY A 174 18.24 6.40 -3.94
N ILE A 175 17.67 6.82 -2.82
CA ILE A 175 17.03 8.13 -2.66
C ILE A 175 18.15 9.18 -2.55
N ARG A 176 18.16 10.17 -3.44
CA ARG A 176 19.17 11.24 -3.53
C ARG A 176 18.49 12.58 -3.72
N ALA A 177 19.11 13.64 -3.20
CA ALA A 177 18.75 15.00 -3.62
C ALA A 177 19.05 15.15 -5.13
N ASN A 178 18.26 15.98 -5.81
CA ASN A 178 18.58 16.34 -7.18
C ASN A 178 19.95 17.03 -7.23
N ALA A 179 20.71 16.78 -8.29
CA ALA A 179 22.05 17.33 -8.46
C ALA A 179 22.05 18.87 -8.40
N ASP A 180 20.97 19.50 -8.86
CA ASP A 180 20.81 20.95 -8.88
C ASP A 180 20.63 21.56 -7.47
N ASP A 181 20.06 20.81 -6.52
CA ASP A 181 19.81 21.28 -5.15
C ASP A 181 21.09 21.31 -4.29
N LEU A 182 22.09 20.50 -4.64
CA LEU A 182 23.40 20.48 -3.95
C LEU A 182 24.24 21.74 -4.22
N SER A 183 23.95 22.44 -5.33
CA SER A 183 24.65 23.69 -5.70
C SER A 183 24.16 24.90 -4.90
N GLN A 184 22.92 24.86 -4.40
CA GLN A 184 22.31 25.96 -3.65
C GLN A 184 22.56 25.87 -2.14
N SER A 185 22.92 24.69 -1.62
CA SER A 185 23.23 24.50 -0.20
C SER A 185 24.69 24.80 0.19
N GLN A 186 25.57 25.06 -0.79
CA GLN A 186 26.98 25.44 -0.53
C GLN A 186 27.20 26.96 -0.56
N SER A 187 26.14 27.75 -0.77
CA SER A 187 26.17 29.20 -0.88
C SER A 187 25.46 29.92 0.29
N GLN A 188 25.21 29.22 1.40
CA GLN A 188 24.78 29.79 2.68
C GLN A 188 25.71 29.40 3.82
#